data_AF-A0A329KV12-F1
#
_entry.id   AF-A0A329KV12-F1
#
_cell.length_a   1.000
_cell.length_b   1.000
_cell.length_c   1.000
_cell.angle_alpha   90.00
_cell.angle_beta   90.00
_cell.angle_gamma   90.00
#
_symmetry.space_group_name_H-M   'P 1'
#
loop_
_entity.id
_entity.type
_entity.pdbx_description
1 polymer ?
#
loop_
_entity_poly.entity_id
_entity_poly.type
_entity_poly.pdbx_seq_one_letter_code
_entity_poly.pdbx_strand_id
1 'polypeptide(L)' 'MLGKLLKFLKEINLLIAFLILLAGHLLMYYLLHNQKWIALAFAASLTDTAVLAGLQLYAMFKTRAK' A
#
# COMPACT_ATOMS: atom_id res chain seq x y z
N MET A 1 7.16 4.31 -20.77
CA MET A 1 7.23 3.69 -19.43
C MET A 1 6.05 4.07 -18.51
N LEU A 2 5.67 5.36 -18.41
CA LEU A 2 4.59 5.82 -17.51
C LEU A 2 3.24 5.10 -17.71
N GLY A 3 2.84 4.82 -18.95
CA GLY A 3 1.56 4.15 -19.24
C GLY A 3 1.47 2.70 -18.74
N LYS A 4 2.57 1.94 -18.78
CA LYS A 4 2.64 0.57 -18.22
C LYS A 4 2.52 0.61 -16.69
N LEU A 5 3.20 1.56 -16.05
CA LEU A 5 3.16 1.76 -14.60
C LEU A 5 1.74 2.11 -14.11
N LEU A 6 1.05 3.01 -14.81
CA LEU A 6 -0.31 3.42 -14.45
C LEU A 6 -1.34 2.29 -14.63
N LYS A 7 -1.16 1.43 -15.64
CA LYS A 7 -2.00 0.25 -15.83
C LYS A 7 -1.77 -0.78 -14.73
N PHE A 8 -0.51 -1.05 -14.40
CA PHE A 8 -0.13 -1.93 -13.28
C PHE A 8 -0.71 -1.43 -11.95
N LEU A 9 -0.57 -0.14 -11.63
CA LEU A 9 -1.10 0.43 -10.40
C LEU A 9 -2.62 0.22 -10.26
N LYS A 10 -3.38 0.34 -11.35
CA LYS A 10 -4.84 0.11 -11.36
C LYS A 10 -5.25 -1.35 -11.10
N GLU A 11 -4.37 -2.31 -11.40
CA GLU A 11 -4.65 -3.74 -11.27
C GLU A 11 -4.29 -4.28 -9.87
N ILE A 12 -3.60 -3.49 -9.04
CA ILE A 12 -3.26 -3.89 -7.67
C ILE A 12 -4.52 -3.96 -6.82
N ASN A 13 -4.79 -5.14 -6.25
CA ASN A 13 -5.81 -5.31 -5.23
C ASN A 13 -5.31 -4.74 -3.89
N LEU A 14 -5.92 -3.65 -3.44
CA LEU A 14 -5.54 -2.94 -2.21
C LEU A 14 -5.63 -3.82 -0.96
N LEU A 15 -6.58 -4.76 -0.90
CA LEU A 15 -6.71 -5.68 0.24
C LEU A 15 -5.52 -6.63 0.30
N ILE A 16 -5.11 -7.18 -0.84
CA ILE A 16 -3.93 -8.06 -0.92
C ILE A 16 -2.67 -7.28 -0.59
N ALA A 17 -2.52 -6.06 -1.13
CA ALA A 17 -1.39 -5.20 -0.82
C ALA A 17 -1.32 -4.90 0.68
N PHE A 18 -2.45 -4.56 1.31
CA PHE A 18 -2.55 -4.34 2.75
C PHE A 18 -2.11 -5.57 3.55
N LEU A 19 -2.58 -6.78 3.21
CA LEU A 19 -2.23 -8.01 3.92
C LEU A 19 -0.73 -8.34 3.81
N ILE A 20 -0.14 -8.17 2.62
CA ILE A 20 1.30 -8.38 2.40
C ILE A 20 2.11 -7.38 3.22
N LEU A 21 1.74 -6.10 3.17
CA LEU A 21 2.41 -5.03 3.92
C LEU A 21 2.28 -5.24 5.43
N LEU A 22 1.10 -5.63 5.90
CA LEU A 22 0.84 -5.91 7.30
C LEU A 22 1.70 -7.07 7.80
N ALA A 23 1.78 -8.17 7.04
CA ALA A 23 2.64 -9.31 7.39
C ALA A 23 4.12 -8.90 7.47
N GLY A 24 4.61 -8.12 6.50
CA GLY A 24 5.97 -7.60 6.50
C GLY A 24 6.28 -6.72 7.71
N HIS A 25 5.39 -5.76 8.02
CA HIS A 25 5.55 -4.88 9.18
C HIS A 25 5.42 -5.61 10.51
N LEU A 26 4.49 -6.58 10.63
CA LEU A 26 4.37 -7.41 11.83
C LEU A 26 5.68 -8.15 12.09
N LEU A 27 6.25 -8.80 11.07
CA LEU A 27 7.52 -9.50 11.20
C LEU A 27 8.65 -8.54 11.58
N MET A 28 8.77 -7.41 10.88
CA MET A 28 9.82 -6.43 11.13
C MET A 28 9.74 -5.85 12.56
N TYR A 29 8.58 -5.34 12.97
CA TYR A 29 8.44 -4.72 14.29
C TYR A 29 8.51 -5.72 15.44
N TYR A 30 8.12 -6.98 15.20
CA TYR A 30 8.36 -8.07 16.14
C TYR A 30 9.86 -8.31 16.34
N LEU A 31 10.63 -8.40 15.24
CA LEU A 31 12.09 -8.59 15.29
C LEU A 31 12.82 -7.41 15.92
N LEU A 32 12.27 -6.20 15.83
CA LEU A 32 12.81 -4.99 16.47
C LEU A 32 12.42 -4.85 17.96
N HIS A 33 11.76 -5.86 18.55
CA HIS A 33 11.32 -5.87 19.94
C HIS A 33 10.49 -4.63 20.34
N ASN A 34 9.68 -4.10 19.41
CA ASN A 34 8.85 -2.94 19.69
C ASN A 34 7.63 -3.35 20.53
N GLN A 35 7.41 -2.71 21.68
CA GLN A 35 6.30 -3.05 22.59
C GLN A 35 4.90 -2.85 21.97
N LYS A 36 4.77 -1.98 20.98
CA LYS A 36 3.51 -1.68 20.27
C LYS A 36 3.51 -2.22 18.83
N TRP A 37 4.30 -3.25 18.56
CA TRP A 37 4.55 -3.79 17.21
C TRP A 37 3.28 -4.07 16.40
N ILE A 38 2.20 -4.58 17.01
CA ILE A 38 0.92 -4.84 16.33
C ILE A 38 0.27 -3.53 15.86
N ALA A 39 0.11 -2.57 16.78
CA ALA A 39 -0.52 -1.29 16.46
C ALA A 39 0.32 -0.50 15.44
N LEU A 40 1.64 -0.56 15.57
CA LEU A 40 2.57 0.09 14.65
C LEU A 40 2.50 -0.55 13.25
N ALA A 41 2.47 -1.89 13.18
CA ALA A 41 2.35 -2.62 11.92
C ALA A 41 1.04 -2.27 11.20
N PHE A 42 -0.06 -2.23 11.94
CA PHE A 42 -1.38 -1.91 11.41
C PHE A 42 -1.47 -0.46 10.92
N ALA A 43 -0.92 0.50 11.68
CA ALA A 43 -0.88 1.89 11.27
C ALA A 43 0.00 2.11 10.03
N ALA A 44 1.16 1.45 9.97
CA ALA A 44 2.06 1.51 8.82
C ALA A 44 1.40 0.92 7.56
N SER A 45 0.85 -0.30 7.65
CA SER A 45 0.21 -0.95 6.50
C SER A 45 -1.04 -0.21 6.02
N LEU A 46 -1.82 0.39 6.93
CA LEU A 46 -2.94 1.27 6.55
C LEU A 46 -2.45 2.50 5.80
N THR A 47 -1.40 3.16 6.29
CA THR A 47 -0.83 4.36 5.67
C THR A 47 -0.31 4.06 4.27
N ASP A 48 0.44 2.97 4.11
CA ASP A 48 0.97 2.55 2.80
C ASP A 48 -0.15 2.21 1.81
N THR A 49 -1.20 1.53 2.29
CA THR A 49 -2.36 1.18 1.47
C THR A 49 -3.16 2.43 1.07
N ALA A 50 -3.29 3.42 1.96
CA ALA A 50 -3.93 4.69 1.65
C ALA A 50 -3.15 5.48 0.59
N VAL A 51 -1.82 5.48 0.65
CA VAL A 51 -0.97 6.08 -0.38
C VAL A 51 -1.17 5.38 -1.73
N LEU A 52 -1.18 4.05 -1.76
CA LEU A 52 -1.47 3.27 -2.97
C LEU A 52 -2.85 3.60 -3.55
N ALA A 53 -3.88 3.68 -2.71
CA ALA A 53 -5.22 4.07 -3.12
C ALA A 53 -5.26 5.48 -3.72
N GLY A 54 -4.57 6.44 -3.12
CA GLY A 54 -4.41 7.80 -3.63
C GLY A 54 -3.75 7.83 -5.01
N LEU A 55 -2.69 7.05 -5.21
CA LEU A 55 -2.01 6.91 -6.49
C LEU A 55 -2.91 6.25 -7.56
N GLN A 56 -3.71 5.25 -7.19
CA GLN A 56 -4.70 4.63 -8.07
C GLN A 56 -5.76 5.63 -8.52
N LEU A 57 -6.28 6.45 -7.60
CA LEU A 57 -7.23 7.51 -7.91
C LEU A 57 -6.63 8.55 -8.85
N TYR A 58 -5.42 9.04 -8.56
CA TYR A 58 -4.72 9.97 -9.45
C TYR A 58 -4.50 9.37 -10.85
N ALA A 59 -4.08 8.11 -10.93
CA ALA A 59 -3.92 7.40 -12.19
C ALA A 59 -5.25 7.27 -12.97
N MET A 60 -6.36 7.02 -12.27
CA MET A 60 -7.71 7.00 -12.86
C MET A 60 -8.11 8.36 -13.43
N PHE A 61 -7.92 9.45 -12.67
CA PHE A 61 -8.27 10.80 -13.15
C PHE A 61 -7.43 11.21 -14.36
N LYS A 62 -6.11 10.99 -14.31
CA LYS A 62 -5.20 11.37 -15.40
C LYS A 62 -5.45 10.60 -16.71
N THR A 63 -5.96 9.37 -16.62
CA THR A 63 -6.31 8.57 -17.81
C THR A 63 -7.70 8.87 -18.37
N ARG A 64 -8.61 9.51 -17.61
CA ARG A 64 -9.90 10.00 -18.13
C ARG A 64 -9.82 11.37 -18.79
N ALA A 65 -8.82 12.18 -18.43
CA ALA A 65 -8.63 13.53 -18.96
C ALA A 65 -7.89 13.57 -20.33
N LYS A 66 -7.51 12.40 -20.87
CA LYS A 66 -6.95 12.22 -22.20
C LYS A 66 -7.94 11.47 -23.06
#